data_AF-A0A3B0CFA0-F1
#
_entry.id   AF-A0A3B0CFA0-F1
#
_cell.length_a   1.000
_cell.length_b   1.000
_cell.length_c   1.000
_cell.angle_alpha   90.00
_cell.angle_beta   90.00
_cell.angle_gamma   90.00
#
_symmetry.space_group_name_H-M   'P 1'
#
loop_
_entity.id
_entity.type
_entity.pdbx_description
1 polymer ?
#
loop_
_entity_poly.entity_id
_entity_poly.type
_entity_poly.pdbx_seq_one_letter_code
_entity_poly.pdbx_strand_id
1 'polypeptide(L)'
;MNVKKELFIGFAVGIIANTLGTLLYILLFSDLGITDTFNAAVEQDHVGSLLALGAILNLLAFFGFLKIRRDQRAKGVLIATILTALIILFYKVF
;
A
#
# COMPACT_ATOMS: atom_id res chain seq x y z
N MET A 1 -2.88 26.99 -2.67
CA MET A 1 -2.21 25.67 -2.81
C MET A 1 -3.00 24.86 -3.83
N ASN A 2 -2.35 24.26 -4.83
CA ASN A 2 -3.07 23.58 -5.93
C ASN A 2 -3.61 22.21 -5.45
N VAL A 3 -4.92 22.05 -5.46
CA VAL A 3 -5.61 20.84 -4.97
C VAL A 3 -5.11 19.57 -5.66
N LYS A 4 -4.88 19.63 -6.99
CA LYS A 4 -4.36 18.49 -7.77
C LYS A 4 -2.98 18.04 -7.28
N LYS A 5 -2.12 19.01 -6.93
CA LYS A 5 -0.78 18.72 -6.41
C LYS A 5 -0.83 18.01 -5.06
N GLU A 6 -1.69 18.46 -4.15
CA GLU A 6 -1.84 17.83 -2.84
C GLU A 6 -2.43 16.41 -2.95
N LEU A 7 -3.40 16.22 -3.84
CA LEU A 7 -3.95 14.89 -4.13
C LEU A 7 -2.87 13.95 -4.65
N PHE A 8 -2.05 14.41 -5.62
CA PHE A 8 -0.96 13.63 -6.18
C PHE A 8 0.11 13.28 -5.12
N ILE A 9 0.47 14.23 -4.25
CA ILE A 9 1.39 13.96 -3.13
C ILE A 9 0.82 12.87 -2.22
N GLY A 10 -0.45 12.97 -1.86
CA GLY A 10 -1.12 11.94 -1.07
C GLY A 10 -1.10 10.56 -1.74
N PHE A 11 -1.42 10.52 -3.03
CA PHE A 11 -1.40 9.29 -3.82
C PHE A 11 0.00 8.66 -3.87
N ALA A 12 1.03 9.46 -4.15
CA ALA A 12 2.41 8.98 -4.16
C ALA A 12 2.84 8.44 -2.78
N VAL A 13 2.47 9.14 -1.70
CA VAL A 13 2.72 8.67 -0.33
C VAL A 13 2.00 7.35 -0.06
N GLY A 14 0.77 7.17 -0.52
CA GLY A 14 0.05 5.90 -0.39
C GLY A 14 0.68 4.75 -1.17
N ILE A 15 1.24 4.99 -2.35
CA ILE A 15 1.98 3.93 -3.07
C ILE A 15 3.26 3.57 -2.30
N ILE A 16 4.03 4.59 -1.88
CA ILE A 16 5.29 4.37 -1.16
C ILE A 16 5.04 3.66 0.17
N ALA A 17 4.03 4.07 0.94
CA ALA A 17 3.66 3.44 2.19
C ALA A 17 3.27 1.97 2.00
N ASN A 18 2.50 1.65 0.96
CA ASN A 18 2.13 0.26 0.64
C ASN A 18 3.37 -0.58 0.29
N THR A 19 4.24 -0.08 -0.58
CA THR A 19 5.48 -0.78 -0.95
C THR A 19 6.38 -0.99 0.27
N LEU A 20 6.58 0.05 1.08
CA LEU A 20 7.36 -0.07 2.31
C LEU A 20 6.72 -1.03 3.30
N GLY A 21 5.39 -1.05 3.40
CA GLY A 21 4.66 -1.95 4.30
C GLY A 21 4.83 -3.41 3.90
N THR A 22 4.72 -3.70 2.60
CA THR A 22 4.97 -5.03 2.06
C THR A 22 6.42 -5.45 2.28
N LEU A 23 7.40 -4.59 1.98
CA LEU A 23 8.81 -4.89 2.20
C LEU A 23 9.14 -5.10 3.67
N LEU A 24 8.61 -4.26 4.56
CA LEU A 24 8.80 -4.38 5.99
C LEU A 24 8.19 -5.69 6.51
N TYR A 25 7.00 -6.06 6.03
CA TYR A 25 6.39 -7.35 6.39
C TYR A 25 7.28 -8.52 5.97
N ILE A 26 7.78 -8.51 4.73
CA ILE A 26 8.70 -9.56 4.25
C ILE A 26 9.95 -9.62 5.14
N LEU A 27 10.60 -8.48 5.39
CA LEU A 27 11.84 -8.45 6.17
C LEU A 27 11.67 -8.86 7.64
N LEU A 28 10.50 -8.63 8.24
CA LEU A 28 10.24 -8.94 9.64
C LEU A 28 9.71 -10.37 9.86
N PHE A 29 9.01 -10.94 8.89
CA PHE A 29 8.26 -12.18 9.05
C PHE A 29 8.67 -13.31 8.11
N SER A 30 9.54 -13.07 7.12
CA SER A 30 10.04 -14.10 6.22
C SER A 30 11.48 -14.47 6.54
N ASP A 31 11.72 -15.78 6.65
CA ASP A 31 13.07 -16.36 6.72
C ASP A 31 13.77 -16.40 5.33
N LEU A 32 12.99 -16.24 4.26
CA LEU A 32 13.46 -16.13 2.87
C LEU A 32 13.83 -14.68 2.50
N GLY A 33 14.72 -14.51 1.52
CA GLY A 33 15.06 -13.20 0.96
C GLY A 33 13.87 -12.56 0.21
N ILE A 34 13.89 -11.24 0.05
CA ILE A 34 12.74 -10.46 -0.48
C ILE A 34 12.17 -11.03 -1.79
N THR A 35 13.06 -11.35 -2.73
CA THR A 35 12.69 -11.95 -4.03
C THR A 35 12.08 -13.33 -3.88
N ASP A 36 12.63 -14.15 -2.98
CA ASP A 36 12.18 -15.54 -2.78
C ASP A 36 10.82 -15.56 -2.07
N THR A 37 10.60 -14.68 -1.09
CA THR A 37 9.29 -14.52 -0.44
C THR A 37 8.24 -14.03 -1.43
N PHE A 38 8.60 -13.10 -2.32
CA PHE A 38 7.67 -12.61 -3.33
C PHE A 38 7.33 -13.70 -4.34
N ASN A 39 8.33 -14.46 -4.83
CA ASN A 39 8.10 -15.58 -5.73
C ASN A 39 7.26 -16.67 -5.06
N ALA A 40 7.52 -17.00 -3.79
CA ALA A 40 6.71 -17.94 -3.02
C ALA A 40 5.27 -17.44 -2.84
N ALA A 41 5.07 -16.14 -2.60
CA ALA A 41 3.73 -15.55 -2.53
C ALA A 41 3.00 -15.60 -3.87
N VAL A 42 3.72 -15.49 -5.00
CA VAL A 42 3.16 -15.68 -6.35
C VAL A 42 2.78 -17.14 -6.59
N GLU A 43 3.68 -18.08 -6.30
CA GLU A 43 3.44 -19.52 -6.48
C GLU A 43 2.29 -20.05 -5.61
N GLN A 44 2.13 -19.50 -4.42
CA GLN A 44 1.08 -19.89 -3.47
C GLN A 44 -0.21 -19.08 -3.65
N ASP A 45 -0.29 -18.19 -4.64
CA ASP A 45 -1.44 -17.29 -4.85
C ASP A 45 -1.78 -16.41 -3.62
N HIS A 46 -0.74 -16.07 -2.84
CA HIS A 46 -0.82 -15.26 -1.63
C HIS A 46 -0.41 -13.79 -1.85
N VAL A 47 -0.15 -13.38 -3.10
CA VAL A 47 0.23 -11.99 -3.45
C VAL A 47 -0.79 -10.98 -2.93
N GLY A 48 -2.09 -11.29 -3.08
CA GLY A 48 -3.16 -10.43 -2.60
C GLY A 48 -3.10 -10.17 -1.10
N SER A 49 -2.81 -11.20 -0.30
CA SER A 49 -2.65 -11.11 1.15
C SER A 49 -1.41 -10.28 1.52
N LEU A 50 -0.30 -10.48 0.81
CA LEU A 50 0.94 -9.75 1.02
C LEU A 50 0.80 -8.24 0.74
N LEU A 51 0.08 -7.88 -0.32
CA LEU A 51 -0.25 -6.49 -0.64
C LEU A 51 -1.24 -5.89 0.38
N ALA A 52 -2.21 -6.68 0.87
CA ALA A 52 -3.16 -6.23 1.89
C ALA A 52 -2.44 -5.88 3.21
N LEU A 53 -1.45 -6.67 3.60
CA LEU A 53 -0.58 -6.38 4.74
C LEU A 53 0.23 -5.09 4.54
N GLY A 54 0.75 -4.87 3.33
CA GLY A 54 1.40 -3.60 2.98
C GLY A 54 0.49 -2.39 3.13
N ALA A 55 -0.78 -2.53 2.76
CA ALA A 55 -1.77 -1.45 2.80
C ALA A 55 -2.09 -0.98 4.24
N ILE A 56 -1.70 -1.73 5.27
CA ILE A 56 -1.81 -1.29 6.67
C ILE A 56 -1.03 0.02 6.89
N LEU A 57 0.16 0.17 6.28
CA LEU A 57 0.91 1.43 6.38
C LEU A 57 0.20 2.61 5.68
N ASN A 58 -0.65 2.35 4.68
CA ASN A 58 -1.47 3.42 4.09
C ASN A 58 -2.47 3.99 5.09
N LEU A 59 -3.00 3.16 6.01
CA LEU A 59 -3.88 3.66 7.06
C LEU A 59 -3.13 4.61 7.99
N LEU A 60 -1.87 4.30 8.35
CA LEU A 60 -1.04 5.20 9.14
C LEU A 60 -0.80 6.53 8.42
N ALA A 61 -0.46 6.50 7.13
CA ALA A 61 -0.27 7.71 6.32
C ALA A 61 -1.58 8.52 6.19
N PHE A 62 -2.71 7.83 5.99
CA PHE A 62 -4.03 8.43 5.85
C PHE A 62 -4.45 9.16 7.13
N PHE A 63 -4.43 8.49 8.28
CA PHE A 63 -4.76 9.09 9.57
C PHE A 63 -3.74 10.16 9.97
N GLY A 64 -2.47 9.98 9.62
CA GLY A 64 -1.43 11.01 9.78
C GLY A 64 -1.80 12.31 9.07
N PHE A 65 -2.20 12.25 7.79
CA PHE A 65 -2.64 13.43 7.05
C PHE A 65 -3.93 14.04 7.59
N LEU A 66 -4.89 13.23 8.04
CA LEU A 66 -6.10 13.74 8.68
C LEU A 66 -5.78 14.50 9.98
N LYS A 67 -4.88 13.97 10.81
CA LYS A 67 -4.49 14.60 12.09
C LYS A 67 -3.87 15.99 11.89
N ILE A 68 -3.11 16.19 10.82
CA ILE A 68 -2.51 17.49 10.47
C ILE A 68 -3.39 18.35 9.54
N ARG A 69 -4.69 18.02 9.39
CA ARG A 69 -5.67 18.73 8.56
C ARG A 69 -5.26 18.85 7.08
N ARG A 70 -4.62 17.82 6.53
CA ARG A 70 -4.21 17.73 5.11
C ARG A 70 -5.17 16.83 4.32
N ASP A 71 -6.45 17.19 4.31
CA ASP A 71 -7.53 16.35 3.77
C ASP A 71 -7.33 15.97 2.30
N GLN A 72 -6.79 16.87 1.47
CA GLN A 72 -6.53 16.57 0.06
C GLN A 72 -5.43 15.51 -0.12
N ARG A 73 -4.41 15.51 0.76
CA ARG A 73 -3.40 14.44 0.76
C ARG A 73 -3.98 13.14 1.30
N ALA A 74 -4.80 13.19 2.35
CA ALA A 74 -5.51 12.02 2.86
C ALA A 74 -6.38 11.38 1.77
N LYS A 75 -7.13 12.17 0.99
CA LYS A 75 -7.87 11.68 -0.19
C LYS A 75 -6.97 11.01 -1.22
N GLY A 76 -5.78 11.57 -1.46
CA GLY A 76 -4.79 10.96 -2.34
C GLY A 76 -4.36 9.57 -1.87
N VAL A 77 -4.04 9.44 -0.57
CA VAL A 77 -3.70 8.14 0.04
C VAL A 77 -4.86 7.16 -0.10
N LEU A 78 -6.09 7.61 0.14
CA LEU A 78 -7.29 6.77 0.03
C LEU A 78 -7.49 6.22 -1.40
N ILE A 79 -7.24 7.05 -2.42
CA ILE A 79 -7.27 6.59 -3.83
C ILE A 79 -6.20 5.52 -4.07
N ALA A 80 -4.98 5.69 -3.55
CA ALA A 80 -3.95 4.66 -3.65
C ALA A 80 -4.37 3.36 -2.97
N THR A 81 -4.99 3.43 -1.78
CA THR A 81 -5.50 2.25 -1.08
C THR A 81 -6.59 1.52 -1.85
N ILE A 82 -7.54 2.25 -2.46
CA ILE A 82 -8.59 1.65 -3.30
C ILE A 82 -7.96 0.98 -4.53
N LEU A 83 -6.98 1.64 -5.16
CA LEU A 83 -6.27 1.07 -6.31
C LEU A 83 -5.56 -0.24 -5.92
N THR A 84 -4.85 -0.26 -4.78
CA THR A 84 -4.23 -1.48 -4.26
C THR A 84 -5.27 -2.58 -4.01
N ALA A 85 -6.42 -2.24 -3.43
CA ALA A 85 -7.50 -3.20 -3.20
C ALA A 85 -8.07 -3.76 -4.51
N LEU A 86 -8.18 -2.95 -5.56
CA LEU A 86 -8.60 -3.41 -6.89
C LEU A 86 -7.55 -4.33 -7.53
N ILE A 87 -6.25 -4.05 -7.35
CA ILE A 87 -5.17 -4.92 -7.80
C ILE A 87 -5.23 -6.26 -7.06
N ILE A 88 -5.43 -6.25 -5.73
CA ILE A 88 -5.60 -7.46 -4.93
C ILE A 88 -6.80 -8.28 -5.42
N LEU A 89 -7.92 -7.61 -5.65
CA LEU A 89 -9.13 -8.27 -6.16
C LEU A 89 -8.88 -8.90 -7.53
N PHE A 90 -8.18 -8.21 -8.42
CA PHE A 90 -7.82 -8.73 -9.73
C PHE A 90 -7.01 -10.03 -9.61
N TYR A 91 -5.92 -10.01 -8.84
CA TYR A 91 -5.08 -11.21 -8.61
C TYR A 91 -5.84 -12.36 -7.95
N LYS A 92 -6.85 -12.08 -7.12
CA LYS A 92 -7.58 -13.12 -6.40
C LYS A 92 -8.72 -13.74 -7.21
N VAL A 93 -9.21 -13.03 -8.24
CA VAL A 93 -10.37 -13.46 -9.04
C VAL A 93 -9.96 -14.08 -10.37
N PHE A 94 -8.85 -13.63 -10.95
CA PHE A 94 -8.34 -14.06 -12.26
C PHE A 94 -6.95 -14.68 -12.13
#